data_AF-A0A2U8VY34-F1
#
_entry.id   AF-A0A2U8VY34-F1
#
_cell.length_a   1.000
_cell.length_b   1.000
_cell.length_c   1.000
_cell.angle_alpha   90.00
_cell.angle_beta   90.00
_cell.angle_gamma   90.00
#
_symmetry.space_group_name_H-M   'P 1'
#
loop_
_entity.id
_entity.type
_entity.pdbx_description
1 polymer ?
#
loop_
_entity_poly.entity_id
_entity_poly.type
_entity_poly.pdbx_seq_one_letter_code
_entity_poly.pdbx_strand_id
1 'polypeptide(L)'
;MLKAFEDRERAAETLFARTEEARFAAHCGGIRVLAAFAMAKLGVDGRTAEAYARVLIAAMIEGQRDADLVERVRADLRANGIEVAPEELQSVMLRAAASQDGPALVPPTGGAPGASLGRR
;
A
#
# COMPACT_ATOMS: atom_id res chain seq x y z
N MET A 1 -36.35 7.60 -13.03
CA MET A 1 -35.07 8.31 -13.22
C MET A 1 -34.24 8.40 -11.92
N LEU A 2 -34.39 7.44 -10.99
CA LEU A 2 -33.62 7.36 -9.74
C LEU A 2 -32.56 6.25 -9.79
N LYS A 3 -32.92 5.11 -10.40
CA LYS A 3 -32.07 3.92 -10.56
C LYS A 3 -30.66 4.17 -11.12
N ALA A 4 -30.51 5.06 -12.11
CA ALA A 4 -29.22 5.34 -12.73
C ALA A 4 -28.24 6.13 -11.82
N PHE A 5 -28.77 6.94 -10.89
CA PHE A 5 -27.95 7.62 -9.88
C PHE A 5 -27.51 6.64 -8.79
N GLU A 6 -28.45 5.81 -8.29
CA GLU A 6 -28.19 4.74 -7.32
C GLU A 6 -27.18 3.69 -7.83
N ASP A 7 -27.19 3.38 -9.13
CA ASP A 7 -26.22 2.48 -9.76
C ASP A 7 -24.80 3.09 -9.80
N ARG A 8 -24.68 4.41 -9.99
CA ARG A 8 -23.39 5.12 -10.00
C ARG A 8 -22.81 5.29 -8.61
N GLU A 9 -23.66 5.58 -7.62
CA GLU A 9 -23.27 5.71 -6.22
C GLU A 9 -22.67 4.39 -5.71
N ARG A 10 -23.36 3.26 -5.92
CA ARG A 10 -22.84 1.93 -5.56
C ARG A 10 -21.53 1.57 -6.28
N ALA A 11 -21.39 1.96 -7.55
CA ALA A 11 -20.16 1.75 -8.29
C ALA A 11 -18.99 2.56 -7.72
N ALA A 12 -19.24 3.81 -7.31
CA ALA A 12 -18.25 4.67 -6.68
C ALA A 12 -17.80 4.14 -5.31
N GLU A 13 -18.75 3.72 -4.46
CA GLU A 13 -18.45 3.12 -3.16
C GLU A 13 -17.62 1.83 -3.30
N THR A 14 -18.01 0.96 -4.24
CA THR A 14 -17.29 -0.30 -4.50
C THR A 14 -15.86 -0.03 -4.99
N LEU A 15 -15.70 0.95 -5.88
CA LEU A 15 -14.37 1.33 -6.39
C LEU A 15 -13.50 1.93 -5.27
N PHE A 16 -14.09 2.78 -4.42
CA PHE A 16 -13.39 3.38 -3.29
C PHE A 16 -12.91 2.31 -2.31
N ALA A 17 -13.79 1.40 -1.89
CA ALA A 17 -13.44 0.33 -0.96
C ALA A 17 -12.28 -0.54 -1.49
N ARG A 18 -12.34 -0.94 -2.76
CA ARG A 18 -11.29 -1.73 -3.40
C ARG A 18 -9.96 -0.98 -3.53
N THR A 19 -10.04 0.32 -3.80
CA THR A 19 -8.85 1.18 -3.93
C THR A 19 -8.16 1.35 -2.58
N GLU A 20 -8.91 1.59 -1.51
CA GLU A 20 -8.36 1.67 -0.16
C GLU A 20 -7.79 0.33 0.32
N GLU A 21 -8.47 -0.79 0.03
CA GLU A 21 -7.94 -2.13 0.30
C GLU A 21 -6.62 -2.39 -0.44
N ALA A 22 -6.54 -2.02 -1.73
CA ALA A 22 -5.32 -2.17 -2.52
C ALA A 22 -4.16 -1.31 -1.97
N ARG A 23 -4.44 -0.06 -1.58
CA ARG A 23 -3.43 0.83 -0.96
C ARG A 23 -2.93 0.25 0.36
N PHE A 24 -3.82 -0.24 1.20
CA PHE A 24 -3.45 -0.88 2.46
C PHE A 24 -2.60 -2.13 2.24
N ALA A 25 -2.97 -2.97 1.28
CA ALA A 25 -2.22 -4.18 0.93
C ALA A 25 -0.81 -3.85 0.41
N ALA A 26 -0.69 -2.85 -0.47
CA ALA A 26 0.59 -2.37 -0.99
C ALA A 26 1.49 -1.85 0.14
N HIS A 27 0.93 -1.09 1.09
CA HIS A 27 1.67 -0.58 2.24
C HIS A 27 2.16 -1.71 3.16
N CYS A 28 1.29 -2.67 3.49
CA CYS A 28 1.69 -3.87 4.23
C CYS A 28 2.78 -4.66 3.50
N GLY A 29 2.73 -4.74 2.18
CA GLY A 29 3.77 -5.33 1.34
C GLY A 29 5.12 -4.62 1.47
N GLY A 30 5.11 -3.28 1.44
CA GLY A 30 6.28 -2.44 1.70
C GLY A 30 6.96 -2.72 3.03
N ILE A 31 6.15 -2.77 4.10
CA ILE A 31 6.64 -3.04 5.45
C ILE A 31 7.25 -4.45 5.56
N ARG A 32 6.64 -5.46 4.93
CA ARG A 32 7.19 -6.84 4.92
C ARG A 32 8.56 -6.90 4.25
N VAL A 33 8.74 -6.19 3.13
CA VAL A 33 10.02 -6.14 2.43
C VAL A 33 11.08 -5.40 3.25
N LEU A 34 10.70 -4.30 3.92
CA LEU A 34 11.58 -3.58 4.84
C LEU A 34 12.05 -4.48 6.00
N ALA A 35 11.12 -5.23 6.61
CA ALA A 35 11.44 -6.18 7.69
C ALA A 35 12.37 -7.31 7.22
N ALA A 36 12.10 -7.88 6.05
CA ALA A 36 12.94 -8.92 5.45
C ALA A 36 14.35 -8.40 5.16
N PHE A 37 14.47 -7.19 4.63
CA PHE A 37 15.76 -6.53 4.41
C PHE A 37 16.54 -6.35 5.71
N ALA A 38 15.90 -5.85 6.76
CA ALA A 38 16.54 -5.64 8.06
C ALA A 38 17.03 -6.96 8.68
N MET A 39 16.18 -7.99 8.70
CA MET A 39 16.56 -9.29 9.26
C MET A 39 17.63 -10.00 8.44
N ALA A 40 17.64 -9.84 7.12
CA ALA A 40 18.71 -10.36 6.26
C ALA A 40 20.06 -9.72 6.60
N LYS A 41 20.10 -8.40 6.88
CA LYS A 41 21.32 -7.71 7.34
C LYS A 41 21.81 -8.24 8.69
N LEU A 42 20.89 -8.63 9.57
CA LEU A 42 21.20 -9.23 10.88
C LEU A 42 21.54 -10.73 10.80
N GLY A 43 21.41 -11.36 9.62
CA GLY A 43 21.65 -12.79 9.44
C GLY A 43 20.59 -13.68 10.10
N VAL A 44 19.37 -13.16 10.29
CA VAL A 44 18.26 -13.87 10.95
C VAL A 44 17.33 -14.51 9.92
N ASP A 45 16.63 -15.58 10.31
CA ASP A 45 15.74 -16.35 9.44
C ASP A 45 14.46 -15.59 9.04
N GLY A 46 13.81 -16.07 7.97
CA GLY A 46 12.59 -15.46 7.42
C GLY A 46 11.38 -15.51 8.36
N ARG A 47 11.35 -16.42 9.35
CA ARG A 47 10.28 -16.46 10.35
C ARG A 47 10.35 -15.27 11.29
N THR A 48 11.56 -14.90 11.70
CA THR A 48 11.78 -13.71 12.52
C THR A 48 11.46 -12.44 11.74
N ALA A 49 11.78 -12.41 10.44
CA ALA A 49 11.38 -11.31 9.55
C ALA A 49 9.86 -11.12 9.47
N GLU A 50 9.10 -12.21 9.33
CA GLU A 50 7.63 -12.14 9.31
C GLU A 50 7.06 -11.70 10.67
N ALA A 51 7.63 -12.16 11.78
CA ALA A 51 7.22 -11.70 13.12
C ALA A 51 7.49 -10.20 13.29
N TYR A 52 8.65 -9.71 12.86
CA TYR A 52 9.00 -8.30 12.91
C TYR A 52 8.11 -7.45 11.99
N ALA A 53 7.79 -7.94 10.79
CA ALA A 53 6.86 -7.27 9.88
C ALA A 53 5.48 -7.07 10.51
N ARG A 54 4.96 -8.06 11.25
CA ARG A 54 3.68 -7.94 11.96
C ARG A 54 3.68 -6.84 13.01
N VAL A 55 4.79 -6.68 13.73
CA VAL A 55 4.95 -5.60 14.71
C VAL A 55 4.93 -4.23 14.03
N LEU A 56 5.62 -4.08 12.90
CA LEU A 56 5.63 -2.83 12.14
C LEU A 56 4.26 -2.51 11.52
N ILE A 57 3.56 -3.52 10.98
CA ILE A 57 2.20 -3.37 10.45
C ILE A 57 1.21 -2.98 11.56
N ALA A 58 1.32 -3.59 12.74
CA ALA A 58 0.49 -3.20 13.89
C ALA A 58 0.72 -1.73 14.25
N ALA A 59 1.97 -1.27 14.27
CA ALA A 59 2.28 0.12 14.59
C ALA A 59 1.80 1.11 13.52
N MET A 60 1.85 0.72 12.23
CA MET A 60 1.21 1.48 11.14
C MET A 60 -0.31 1.63 11.37
N ILE A 61 -0.99 0.55 11.78
CA ILE A 61 -2.43 0.56 12.08
C ILE A 61 -2.74 1.48 13.28
N GLU A 62 -1.83 1.55 14.25
CA GLU A 62 -1.91 2.48 15.39
C GLU A 62 -1.60 3.95 15.01
N GLY A 63 -1.24 4.21 13.74
CA GLY A 63 -1.04 5.55 13.20
C GLY A 63 0.41 6.00 13.09
N GLN A 64 1.40 5.11 13.29
CA GLN A 64 2.79 5.44 12.98
C GLN A 64 2.96 5.69 11.49
N ARG A 65 3.71 6.73 11.14
CA ARG A 65 4.00 7.07 9.75
C ARG A 65 5.15 6.21 9.23
N ASP A 66 5.23 6.07 7.92
CA ASP A 66 6.33 5.44 7.17
C ASP A 66 7.71 5.87 7.67
N ALA A 67 7.90 7.16 7.93
CA ALA A 67 9.16 7.72 8.43
C ALA A 67 9.50 7.21 9.84
N ASP A 68 8.49 7.04 10.71
CA ASP A 68 8.67 6.52 12.07
C ASP A 68 9.05 5.04 12.04
N LEU A 69 8.44 4.27 11.13
CA LEU A 69 8.76 2.85 10.93
C LEU A 69 10.19 2.68 10.38
N VAL A 70 10.58 3.50 9.40
CA VAL A 70 11.94 3.50 8.85
C VAL A 70 12.97 3.84 9.92
N GLU A 71 12.72 4.87 10.73
CA GLU A 71 13.64 5.26 11.80
C GLU A 71 13.75 4.17 12.88
N ARG A 72 12.65 3.50 13.20
CA ARG A 72 12.67 2.34 14.11
C ARG A 72 13.55 1.22 13.58
N VAL A 73 13.37 0.82 12.32
CA VAL A 73 14.21 -0.21 11.68
C VAL A 73 15.68 0.21 11.65
N ARG A 74 15.95 1.48 11.35
CA ARG A 74 17.31 2.04 11.35
C ARG A 74 17.94 1.98 12.74
N ALA A 75 17.19 2.34 13.78
CA ALA A 75 17.64 2.28 15.17
C ALA A 75 17.96 0.85 15.60
N ASP A 76 17.11 -0.12 15.23
CA ASP A 76 17.31 -1.53 15.53
C ASP A 76 18.57 -2.09 14.83
N LEU A 77 18.81 -1.73 13.56
CA LEU A 77 20.04 -2.10 12.84
C LEU A 77 21.29 -1.49 13.48
N ARG A 78 21.23 -0.20 13.82
CA ARG A 78 22.35 0.51 14.45
C ARG A 78 22.67 -0.03 15.84
N ALA A 79 21.66 -0.44 16.62
CA ALA A 79 21.87 -1.10 17.90
C ALA A 79 22.64 -2.44 17.77
N ASN A 80 22.60 -3.05 16.57
CA ASN A 80 23.37 -4.24 16.22
C ASN A 80 24.65 -3.93 15.42
N GLY A 81 25.08 -2.67 15.39
CA GLY A 81 26.32 -2.25 14.72
C GLY A 81 26.25 -2.16 13.19
N ILE A 82 25.03 -2.18 12.62
CA ILE A 82 24.80 -2.08 11.18
C ILE A 82 24.27 -0.68 10.87
N GLU A 83 25.05 0.12 10.15
CA GLU A 83 24.58 1.41 9.64
C GLU A 83 23.99 1.27 8.23
N VAL A 84 22.80 1.82 8.05
CA VAL A 84 22.09 1.89 6.77
C VAL A 84 21.52 3.29 6.61
N ALA A 85 21.71 3.87 5.42
CA ALA A 85 21.19 5.20 5.12
C ALA A 85 19.65 5.20 5.13
N PRO A 86 18.99 6.23 5.70
CA PRO A 86 17.53 6.29 5.73
C PRO A 86 16.91 6.28 4.33
N GLU A 87 17.59 6.83 3.32
CA GLU A 87 17.15 6.83 1.93
C GLU A 87 17.13 5.42 1.32
N GLU A 88 18.07 4.56 1.74
CA GLU A 88 18.10 3.15 1.32
C GLU A 88 16.89 2.41 1.89
N LEU A 89 16.57 2.61 3.16
CA LEU A 89 15.42 1.99 3.82
C LEU A 89 14.09 2.47 3.21
N GLN A 90 13.96 3.76 2.90
CA GLN A 90 12.79 4.31 2.21
C GLN A 90 12.64 3.71 0.81
N SER A 91 13.74 3.58 0.06
CA SER A 91 13.75 2.95 -1.28
C SER A 91 13.38 1.48 -1.24
N VAL A 92 13.79 0.74 -0.20
CA VAL A 92 13.38 -0.66 0.02
C VAL A 92 11.86 -0.75 0.18
N MET A 93 11.26 0.11 1.01
CA MET A 93 9.81 0.10 1.25
C MET A 93 9.02 0.52 0.00
N LEU A 94 9.50 1.52 -0.74
CA LEU A 94 8.82 2.03 -1.95
C LEU A 94 8.82 1.03 -3.12
N ARG A 95 9.94 0.32 -3.35
CA ARG A 95 10.05 -0.65 -4.47
C ARG A 95 9.03 -1.79 -4.39
N ALA A 96 8.64 -2.16 -3.18
CA ALA A 96 7.65 -3.20 -2.95
C ALA A 96 6.22 -2.75 -3.25
N ALA A 97 5.88 -1.49 -2.95
CA ALA A 97 4.57 -0.93 -3.27
C ALA A 97 4.31 -0.90 -4.78
N ALA A 98 5.33 -0.55 -5.59
CA ALA A 98 5.22 -0.48 -7.04
C ALA A 98 5.09 -1.86 -7.75
N SER A 99 5.44 -2.96 -7.08
CA SER A 99 5.42 -4.30 -7.68
C SER A 99 4.08 -5.03 -7.50
N GLN A 100 3.15 -4.46 -6.73
CA GLN A 100 1.85 -5.05 -6.38
C GLN A 100 0.66 -4.32 -7.06
N ASP A 101 0.93 -3.30 -7.89
CA ASP A 101 -0.10 -2.56 -8.63
C ASP A 101 -0.73 -3.44 -9.72
N GLY A 102 -1.91 -4.00 -9.41
CA GLY A 102 -2.92 -4.39 -10.41
C GLY A 102 -3.42 -3.17 -11.20
N PRO A 103 -4.06 -3.38 -12.35
CA PRO A 103 -4.07 -2.43 -13.47
C PRO A 103 -4.48 -1.01 -13.06
N ALA A 104 -3.64 -0.07 -13.50
CA ALA A 104 -3.86 1.36 -13.45
C ALA A 104 -5.30 1.74 -13.83
N LEU A 105 -6.03 2.17 -12.81
CA LEU A 105 -6.96 3.29 -12.82
C LEU A 105 -7.32 3.84 -14.21
N VAL A 106 -8.37 3.29 -14.83
CA VAL A 106 -9.17 4.04 -15.79
C VAL A 106 -10.51 4.32 -15.10
N PRO A 107 -10.80 5.57 -14.68
CA PRO A 107 -12.16 5.88 -14.25
C PRO A 107 -13.10 5.61 -15.42
N PRO A 108 -14.30 5.05 -15.21
CA PRO A 108 -15.28 4.98 -16.27
C PRO A 108 -15.59 6.42 -16.68
N THR A 109 -15.03 6.86 -17.80
CA THR A 109 -15.48 8.07 -18.48
C THR A 109 -16.96 7.86 -18.74
N GLY A 110 -17.79 8.56 -17.97
CA GLY A 110 -19.24 8.56 -18.10
C GLY A 110 -19.64 9.22 -19.42
N GLY A 111 -19.38 8.56 -20.54
CA GLY A 111 -20.00 8.84 -21.82
C GLY A 111 -21.46 8.42 -21.73
N ALA A 112 -22.35 9.39 -21.53
CA ALA A 112 -23.78 9.17 -21.53
C ALA A 112 -24.25 8.57 -22.88
N PRO A 113 -25.00 7.46 -22.90
CA PRO A 113 -25.79 7.09 -24.07
C PRO A 113 -27.15 7.79 -23.97
N GLY A 114 -27.44 8.75 -24.83
CA GLY A 114 -28.78 9.34 -24.86
C GLY A 114 -28.94 10.63 -25.64
N ALA A 115 -28.90 10.55 -26.96
CA ALA A 115 -29.69 11.44 -27.81
C ALA A 115 -30.23 10.62 -28.99
N SER A 116 -31.27 9.82 -28.72
CA SER A 116 -32.16 9.35 -29.77
C SER A 116 -33.26 10.39 -30.00
N LEU A 117 -33.68 10.47 -31.27
CA LEU A 117 -34.91 11.06 -31.81
C LEU A 117 -34.87 12.52 -32.25
N GLY A 118 -34.52 12.71 -33.52
CA GLY A 118 -35.23 13.63 -34.40
C GLY A 118 -35.84 12.83 -35.54
N ARG A 119 -37.14 12.48 -35.44
CA ARG A 119 -37.93 12.05 -36.60
C ARG A 119 -38.05 13.25 -37.54
N ARG A 120 -37.70 13.09 -38.81
CA ARG A 120 -38.38 13.63 -39.99
C ARG A 120 -37.78 12.98 -41.23
#